data_AF-A0A7D5NBK5-F1
#
_entry.id   AF-A0A7D5NBK5-F1
#
_cell.length_a   1.000
_cell.length_b   1.000
_cell.length_c   1.000
_cell.angle_alpha   90.00
_cell.angle_beta   90.00
_cell.angle_gamma   90.00
#
_symmetry.space_group_name_H-M   'P 1'
#
loop_
_entity.id
_entity.type
_entity.pdbx_description
1 polymer ?
#
loop_
_entity_poly.entity_id
_entity_poly.type
_entity_poly.pdbx_seq_one_letter_code
_entity_poly.pdbx_strand_id
1 'polypeptide(L)' 'MALPLDEYAMRYPERDLAMARAYQSGAYTMAEIGRHYAVHYMTVSRAVRKYELQQRVTG' A
#
# COMPACT_ATOMS: atom_id res chain seq x y z
N MET A 1 5.55 9.32 -12.89
CA MET A 1 4.56 8.28 -13.27
C MET A 1 4.53 7.27 -12.14
N ALA A 2 3.34 6.88 -11.67
CA ALA A 2 3.21 5.80 -10.69
C ALA A 2 3.22 4.44 -11.39
N LEU A 3 3.76 3.43 -10.71
CA LEU A 3 3.75 2.05 -11.19
C LEU A 3 2.31 1.49 -11.14
N PRO A 4 1.92 0.56 -12.01
CA PRO A 4 0.67 -0.19 -11.87
C PRO A 4 0.61 -0.95 -10.53
N LEU A 5 -0.59 -1.19 -10.01
CA LEU A 5 -0.77 -1.91 -8.74
C LEU A 5 -0.19 -3.33 -8.75
N ASP A 6 -0.23 -4.01 -9.90
CA ASP A 6 0.41 -5.32 -10.09
C ASP A 6 1.92 -5.25 -9.90
N GLU A 7 2.57 -4.17 -10.32
CA GLU A 7 4.02 -4.01 -10.17
C GLU A 7 4.40 -3.80 -8.70
N TYR A 8 3.56 -3.11 -7.92
CA TYR A 8 3.75 -3.05 -6.46
C TYR A 8 3.63 -4.46 -5.84
N ALA A 9 2.67 -5.27 -6.27
CA ALA A 9 2.50 -6.64 -5.77
C ALA A 9 3.70 -7.54 -6.16
N MET A 10 4.27 -7.36 -7.34
CA MET A 10 5.47 -8.10 -7.78
C MET A 10 6.73 -7.66 -7.03
N ARG A 11 6.87 -6.36 -6.77
CA ARG A 11 8.08 -5.79 -6.16
C ARG A 11 8.14 -5.97 -4.65
N TYR A 12 6.99 -6.06 -3.99
CA TYR A 12 6.88 -6.19 -2.54
C TYR A 12 6.12 -7.47 -2.19
N PRO A 13 6.80 -8.53 -1.73
CA PRO A 13 6.16 -9.81 -1.43
C PRO A 13 5.17 -9.69 -0.26
N GLU A 14 5.38 -8.75 0.66
CA GLU A 14 4.40 -8.42 1.68
C GLU A 14 3.28 -7.54 1.11
N ARG A 15 2.06 -8.08 1.06
CA ARG A 15 0.87 -7.36 0.60
C ARG A 15 0.66 -6.03 1.32
N ASP A 16 0.88 -5.99 2.64
CA ASP A 16 0.76 -4.75 3.42
C ASP A 16 1.74 -3.68 2.93
N LEU A 17 2.98 -4.07 2.63
CA LEU A 17 4.00 -3.18 2.12
C LEU A 17 3.66 -2.69 0.71
N ALA A 18 3.20 -3.60 -0.15
CA ALA A 18 2.76 -3.26 -1.50
C ALA A 18 1.61 -2.23 -1.49
N MET A 19 0.60 -2.46 -0.65
CA MET A 19 -0.52 -1.53 -0.46
C MET A 19 -0.07 -0.17 0.09
N ALA A 20 0.82 -0.16 1.08
CA ALA A 20 1.33 1.07 1.66
C ALA A 20 2.18 1.88 0.67
N ARG A 21 3.02 1.21 -0.13
CA ARG A 21 3.83 1.84 -1.18
C ARG A 21 2.99 2.41 -2.32
N ALA A 22 1.95 1.69 -2.73
CA ALA A 22 0.99 2.19 -3.70
C ALA A 22 0.29 3.46 -3.19
N TYR A 23 -0.14 3.50 -1.93
CA TYR A 23 -0.74 4.69 -1.33
C TYR A 23 0.27 5.85 -1.19
N GLN A 24 1.50 5.55 -0.75
CA GLN A 24 2.58 6.55 -0.61
C GLN A 24 2.92 7.22 -1.94
N SER A 25 2.72 6.55 -3.07
CA SER A 25 2.93 7.13 -4.40
C SER A 25 1.96 8.29 -4.72
N GLY A 26 0.86 8.41 -3.98
CA GLY A 26 -0.17 9.43 -4.17
C GLY A 26 -1.06 9.21 -5.39
N ALA A 27 -0.83 8.17 -6.19
CA ALA A 27 -1.56 7.91 -7.43
C ALA A 27 -2.83 7.07 -7.25
N TYR A 28 -3.00 6.44 -6.09
CA TYR A 28 -4.13 5.56 -5.82
C TYR A 28 -4.73 5.87 -4.45
N THR A 29 -6.06 5.92 -4.40
CA THR A 29 -6.81 5.96 -3.15
C THR A 29 -6.79 4.60 -2.45
N MET A 30 -7.02 4.58 -1.13
CA MET A 30 -7.14 3.32 -0.38
C MET A 30 -8.25 2.41 -0.92
N ALA A 31 -9.32 2.98 -1.49
CA ALA A 31 -10.42 2.23 -2.07
C ALA A 31 -10.00 1.55 -3.39
N GLU A 32 -9.26 2.24 -4.26
CA GLU A 32 -8.71 1.67 -5.50
C GLU A 32 -7.74 0.52 -5.22
N ILE A 33 -6.84 0.73 -4.27
CA ILE A 33 -5.92 -0.31 -3.80
C ILE A 33 -6.72 -1.49 -3.25
N GLY A 34 -7.71 -1.25 -2.39
CA GLY A 34 -8.55 -2.30 -1.81
C GLY A 34 -9.24 -3.15 -2.88
N ARG A 35 -9.84 -2.51 -3.89
CA ARG A 35 -10.46 -3.21 -5.02
C ARG A 35 -9.48 -4.13 -5.76
N HIS A 36 -8.27 -3.64 -6.05
CA HIS A 36 -7.25 -4.42 -6.74
C HIS A 36 -6.80 -5.64 -5.93
N TYR A 37 -6.57 -5.46 -4.62
CA TYR A 37 -6.15 -6.54 -3.72
C TYR A 37 -7.32 -7.43 -3.23
N ALA A 38 -8.55 -7.19 -3.70
CA ALA A 38 -9.77 -7.85 -3.23
C ALA A 38 -9.94 -7.79 -1.69
N VAL A 39 -9.64 -6.63 -1.09
CA VAL A 39 -9.78 -6.37 0.34
C VAL A 39 -10.56 -5.09 0.60
N HIS A 40 -11.09 -4.96 1.82
CA HIS A 40 -11.73 -3.72 2.24
C HIS A 40 -10.71 -2.58 2.39
N TYR A 41 -11.11 -1.33 2.12
CA TYR A 41 -10.22 -0.17 2.24
C TYR A 41 -9.61 -0.02 3.66
N MET A 42 -10.30 -0.51 4.70
CA MET A 42 -9.78 -0.51 6.06
C MET A 42 -8.55 -1.41 6.24
N THR A 43 -8.43 -2.49 5.45
CA THR A 43 -7.22 -3.32 5.43
C THR A 43 -6.04 -2.50 4.88
N VAL A 44 -6.26 -1.77 3.80
CA VAL A 44 -5.26 -0.86 3.22
C VAL A 44 -4.85 0.22 4.22
N SER A 45 -5.82 0.83 4.91
CA SER A 45 -5.57 1.84 5.94
C SER A 45 -4.68 1.30 7.08
N ARG A 46 -4.94 0.08 7.55
CA ARG A 46 -4.11 -0.58 8.57
C ARG A 46 -2.68 -0.81 8.07
N ALA A 47 -2.52 -1.27 6.84
CA ALA A 47 -1.22 -1.49 6.21
C ALA A 47 -0.41 -0.18 6.09
N VAL A 48 -1.05 0.90 5.64
CA VAL A 48 -0.45 2.24 5.56
C VAL A 48 0.00 2.72 6.94
N ARG A 49 -0.86 2.61 7.96
CA ARG A 49 -0.53 3.05 9.33
C ARG A 49 0.64 2.26 9.91
N LYS A 50 0.69 0.94 9.69
CA LYS A 50 1.80 0.08 10.11
C LYS A 50 3.11 0.50 9.45
N TYR A 51 3.07 0.77 8.15
CA TYR A 51 4.23 1.25 7.40
C TYR A 51 4.73 2.62 7.90
N GLU A 52 3.84 3.59 8.11
CA GLU A 52 4.20 4.90 8.66
C GLU A 52 4.85 4.79 10.05
N LEU A 53 4.34 3.91 10.91
CA LEU A 53 4.93 3.67 12.23
C LEU A 53 6.34 3.08 12.12
N GLN A 54 6.56 2.13 11.20
CA GLN A 54 7.89 1.55 10.95
C GLN A 54 8.89 2.58 10.42
N GLN A 55 8.46 3.49 9.55
CA GLN A 55 9.32 4.57 9.03
C GLN A 55 9.76 5.53 10.15
N ARG A 56 8.87 5.85 11.10
CA ARG A 56 9.19 6.73 12.24
C ARG A 56 10.19 6.13 13.23
N VAL A 57 10.23 4.80 13.35
CA VAL A 57 11.17 4.11 14.26
C VAL A 57 12.56 3.99 13.64
N THR A 58 12.65 4.01 12.30
CA THR A 58 13.91 3.82 11.56
C THR A 58 14.60 5.16 11.22
N GLY A 59 13.89 6.28 11.38
CA GLY A 59 14.38 7.64 11.08
C GLY A 59 14.94 8.38 12.28
#